data_AF-A0A961KC20-F1
#
_entry.id   AF-A0A961KC20-F1
#
_cell.length_a   1.000
_cell.length_b   1.000
_cell.length_c   1.000
_cell.angle_alpha   90.00
_cell.angle_beta   90.00
_cell.angle_gamma   90.00
#
_symmetry.space_group_name_H-M   'P 1'
#
loop_
_entity.id
_entity.type
_entity.pdbx_description
1 polymer ?
#
loop_
_entity_poly.entity_id
_entity_poly.type
_entity_poly.pdbx_seq_one_letter_code
_entity_poly.pdbx_strand_id
1 'polypeptide(L)'
;RVYAVVTEGRNVVGIVRVHPEDPTKRHGPIIAPVGYAQESSFLQHAMTRMADRDHAALLVLPAKAIPRPENVIGVLTRDAIAASVLRDYRT
;
A
#
# COMPACT_ATOMS: atom_id res chain seq x y z
N ARG A 1 -1.50 -3.71 -12.39
CA ARG A 1 -1.42 -3.36 -10.95
C ARG A 1 -0.73 -4.52 -10.25
N VAL A 2 0.30 -4.28 -9.43
CA VAL A 2 1.10 -5.37 -8.81
C VAL A 2 0.48 -5.89 -7.50
N TYR A 3 -0.42 -5.12 -6.89
CA TYR A 3 -1.14 -5.48 -5.68
C TYR A 3 -2.65 -5.35 -5.88
N ALA A 4 -3.41 -6.23 -5.24
CA ALA A 4 -4.85 -6.14 -5.06
C ALA A 4 -5.18 -5.93 -3.57
N VAL A 5 -6.20 -5.11 -3.30
CA VAL A 5 -6.74 -4.92 -1.95
C VAL A 5 -7.65 -6.10 -1.62
N VAL A 6 -7.43 -6.71 -0.46
CA VAL A 6 -8.25 -7.81 0.03
C VAL A 6 -9.26 -7.24 1.01
N THR A 7 -10.54 -7.58 0.80
CA THR A 7 -11.64 -7.12 1.65
C THR A 7 -12.42 -8.30 2.22
N GLU A 8 -12.95 -8.10 3.41
CA GLU A 8 -13.98 -8.95 4.02
C GLU A 8 -15.22 -8.08 4.24
N GLY A 9 -16.20 -8.23 3.35
CA GLY A 9 -17.33 -7.30 3.26
C GLY A 9 -16.86 -5.87 2.93
N ARG A 10 -17.09 -4.94 3.87
CA ARG A 10 -16.68 -3.53 3.75
C ARG A 10 -15.32 -3.22 4.38
N ASN A 11 -14.71 -4.20 5.04
CA ASN A 11 -13.46 -4.00 5.76
C ASN A 11 -12.28 -4.39 4.88
N VAL A 12 -11.24 -3.57 4.88
CA VAL A 12 -9.95 -3.94 4.30
C VAL A 12 -9.23 -4.84 5.29
N VAL A 13 -8.85 -6.04 4.84
CA VAL A 13 -8.09 -7.00 5.66
C VAL A 13 -6.60 -7.05 5.29
N GLY A 14 -6.25 -6.55 4.11
CA GLY A 14 -4.84 -6.45 3.69
C GLY A 14 -4.68 -6.21 2.20
N ILE A 15 -3.49 -6.52 1.70
CA ILE A 15 -3.19 -6.56 0.27
C ILE A 15 -2.61 -7.92 -0.10
N VAL A 16 -2.68 -8.28 -1.38
CA VAL A 16 -1.98 -9.45 -1.92
C VAL A 16 -1.30 -9.06 -3.21
N ARG A 17 -0.11 -9.64 -3.48
CA ARG A 17 0.57 -9.44 -4.76
C ARG A 17 -0.19 -10.22 -5.84
N VAL A 18 -0.38 -9.63 -7.00
CA VAL A 18 -1.09 -10.26 -8.13
C VAL A 18 -0.27 -10.18 -9.39
N HIS A 19 -0.54 -11.06 -10.35
CA HIS A 19 0.14 -11.05 -11.63
C HIS A 19 -0.20 -9.75 -12.37
N PRO A 20 0.80 -9.04 -12.94
CA PRO A 20 0.56 -7.74 -13.59
C PRO A 20 -0.39 -7.84 -14.79
N GLU A 21 -0.36 -8.96 -15.50
CA GLU A 21 -1.20 -9.24 -16.68
C GLU A 21 -2.50 -9.99 -16.33
N ASP A 22 -2.58 -10.58 -15.13
CA ASP A 22 -3.76 -11.34 -14.67
C ASP A 22 -4.01 -11.08 -13.18
N PRO A 23 -4.83 -10.07 -12.85
CA PRO A 23 -5.11 -9.67 -11.48
C PRO A 23 -5.83 -10.74 -10.64
N THR A 24 -6.34 -11.81 -11.26
CA THR A 24 -7.00 -12.92 -10.55
C THR A 24 -5.99 -13.92 -9.99
N LYS A 25 -4.78 -13.96 -10.58
CA LYS A 25 -3.68 -14.80 -10.11
C LYS A 25 -2.94 -14.13 -8.98
N ARG A 26 -3.14 -14.67 -7.79
CA ARG A 26 -2.51 -14.22 -6.54
C ARG A 26 -1.12 -14.82 -6.41
N HIS A 27 -0.18 -14.05 -5.91
CA HIS A 27 1.17 -14.48 -5.57
C HIS A 27 1.40 -14.26 -4.08
N GLY A 28 1.56 -15.37 -3.35
CA GLY A 28 1.97 -15.34 -1.95
C GLY A 28 0.84 -15.05 -0.95
N PRO A 29 1.21 -14.88 0.34
CA PRO A 29 0.27 -14.66 1.43
C PRO A 29 -0.32 -13.25 1.41
N ILE A 30 -1.40 -13.05 2.17
CA ILE A 30 -1.95 -11.72 2.45
C ILE A 30 -0.95 -10.95 3.31
N ILE A 31 -0.70 -9.69 2.93
CA ILE A 31 0.15 -8.75 3.65
C ILE A 31 -0.77 -7.87 4.52
N ALA A 32 -0.58 -7.97 5.82
CA ALA A 32 -1.31 -7.25 6.87
C ALA A 32 -0.39 -7.06 8.10
N PRO A 33 -0.65 -6.08 8.99
CA PRO A 33 -1.72 -5.08 8.91
C PRO A 33 -1.41 -3.97 7.90
N VAL A 34 -2.46 -3.35 7.36
CA VAL A 34 -2.33 -2.23 6.41
C VAL A 34 -2.87 -0.93 7.01
N GLY A 35 -2.17 0.16 6.76
CA GLY A 35 -2.60 1.51 7.16
C GLY A 35 -3.07 2.32 5.97
N TYR A 36 -3.44 3.58 6.22
CA TYR A 36 -3.85 4.53 5.17
C TYR A 36 -2.92 5.74 5.13
N ALA A 37 -2.63 6.19 3.91
CA ALA A 37 -1.93 7.43 3.62
C ALA A 37 -2.75 8.25 2.63
N GLN A 38 -2.71 9.58 2.77
CA GLN A 38 -3.25 10.47 1.74
C GLN A 38 -2.19 10.64 0.65
N GLU A 39 -2.63 10.81 -0.60
CA GLU A 39 -1.77 11.07 -1.76
C GLU A 39 -0.82 12.25 -1.55
N SER A 40 -1.30 13.30 -0.88
CA SER A 40 -0.50 14.48 -0.52
C SER A 40 0.47 14.25 0.65
N SER A 41 0.51 13.06 1.24
CA SER A 41 1.37 12.78 2.38
C SER A 41 2.81 12.66 1.92
N PHE A 42 3.69 13.44 2.54
CA PHE A 42 5.12 13.33 2.30
C PHE A 42 5.65 11.95 2.72
N LEU A 43 6.60 11.41 1.95
CA LEU A 43 7.10 10.04 2.08
C LEU A 43 7.66 9.72 3.47
N GLN A 44 8.31 10.68 4.12
CA GLN A 44 8.78 10.55 5.51
C GLN A 44 7.62 10.25 6.48
N HIS A 45 6.50 10.94 6.31
CA HIS A 45 5.33 10.78 7.18
C HIS A 45 4.65 9.41 6.98
N ALA A 46 4.65 8.91 5.74
CA ALA A 46 4.22 7.56 5.43
C ALA A 46 5.11 6.51 6.11
N MET A 47 6.44 6.66 6.03
CA MET A 47 7.39 5.76 6.70
C MET A 47 7.23 5.75 8.22
N THR A 48 7.08 6.91 8.84
CA THR A 48 6.83 7.03 10.29
C THR A 48 5.56 6.28 10.67
N ARG A 49 4.47 6.43 9.92
CA ARG A 49 3.22 5.68 10.17
C ARG A 49 3.34 4.17 9.97
N MET A 50 4.24 3.72 9.10
CA MET A 50 4.51 2.29 8.93
C MET A 50 5.33 1.74 10.09
N ALA A 51 6.32 2.49 10.57
CA ALA A 51 7.18 2.11 11.68
C ALA A 51 6.41 2.12 13.02
N ASP A 52 5.72 3.22 13.32
CA ASP A 52 5.09 3.45 14.63
C ASP A 52 3.89 2.53 14.89
N ARG A 53 3.19 2.11 13.84
CA ARG A 53 1.98 1.27 13.92
C ARG A 53 2.17 -0.14 13.39
N ASP A 54 3.42 -0.51 13.12
CA ASP A 54 3.82 -1.80 12.57
C ASP A 54 3.03 -2.20 11.31
N HIS A 55 2.67 -1.23 10.47
CA HIS A 55 2.00 -1.53 9.20
C HIS A 55 3.00 -2.11 8.20
N ALA A 56 2.61 -3.23 7.59
CA ALA A 56 3.37 -3.87 6.52
C ALA A 56 3.26 -3.10 5.20
N ALA A 57 2.12 -2.42 4.98
CA ALA A 57 1.86 -1.59 3.81
C ALA A 57 0.91 -0.43 4.13
N LEU A 58 0.91 0.60 3.27
CA LEU A 58 -0.05 1.70 3.31
C LEU A 58 -0.87 1.74 2.02
N LEU A 59 -2.17 1.88 2.18
CA LEU A 59 -3.11 2.15 1.10
C LEU A 59 -3.17 3.66 0.86
N VAL A 60 -2.89 4.05 -0.37
CA VAL A 60 -2.92 5.45 -0.78
C VAL A 60 -4.33 5.82 -1.20
N LEU A 61 -4.84 6.88 -0.60
CA LEU A 61 -6.16 7.46 -0.87
C LEU A 61 -5.99 8.87 -1.45
N PRO A 62 -6.88 9.33 -2.33
CA PRO A 62 -6.94 10.73 -2.74
C PRO A 62 -7.07 11.65 -1.52
N ALA A 63 -6.61 12.90 -1.66
CA ALA A 63 -6.75 13.89 -0.59
C ALA A 63 -8.24 14.04 -0.18
N LYS A 64 -8.49 14.09 1.14
CA LYS A 64 -9.85 14.18 1.74
C LYS A 64 -10.80 13.01 1.45
N ALA A 65 -10.35 11.93 0.81
CA ALA A 65 -11.18 10.76 0.57
C ALA A 65 -11.42 9.95 1.86
N ILE A 66 -12.60 9.32 1.94
CA ILE A 66 -12.94 8.40 3.03
C ILE A 66 -12.17 7.08 2.81
N PRO A 67 -11.57 6.47 3.86
CA PRO A 67 -10.86 5.19 3.77
C PRO A 67 -11.79 4.04 3.40
N ARG A 68 -11.99 3.84 2.10
CA ARG A 68 -12.78 2.75 1.55
C ARG A 68 -12.01 2.02 0.46
N PRO A 69 -12.22 0.71 0.27
CA PRO A 69 -11.52 -0.07 -0.75
C PRO A 69 -11.61 0.53 -2.15
N GLU A 70 -12.79 1.05 -2.53
CA GLU A 70 -13.03 1.67 -3.83
C GLU A 70 -12.22 2.97 -4.06
N ASN A 71 -11.77 3.61 -2.99
CA ASN A 71 -11.01 4.86 -3.02
C ASN A 71 -9.50 4.62 -3.01
N VAL A 72 -9.04 3.37 -2.97
CA VAL A 72 -7.61 3.06 -2.97
C VAL A 72 -7.04 3.23 -4.37
N ILE A 73 -6.17 4.22 -4.53
CA ILE A 73 -5.51 4.54 -5.81
C ILE A 73 -4.12 3.91 -5.94
N GLY A 74 -3.52 3.49 -4.82
CA GLY A 74 -2.18 2.93 -4.80
C GLY A 74 -1.84 2.19 -3.52
N VAL A 75 -0.71 1.50 -3.54
CA VAL A 75 -0.20 0.73 -2.41
C VAL A 75 1.29 1.06 -2.24
N LEU A 76 1.68 1.46 -1.03
CA LEU A 76 3.06 1.67 -0.63
C LEU A 76 3.50 0.52 0.27
N THR A 77 4.58 -0.14 -0.11
CA THR A 77 5.23 -1.20 0.70
C THR A 77 6.61 -0.73 1.12
N ARG A 78 7.16 -1.32 2.18
CA ARG A 78 8.52 -0.99 2.65
C ARG A 78 9.56 -1.17 1.55
N ASP A 79 9.46 -2.26 0.80
CA ASP A 79 10.37 -2.57 -0.31
C ASP A 79 10.27 -1.54 -1.44
N ALA A 80 9.05 -1.10 -1.80
CA ALA A 80 8.85 -0.08 -2.82
C ALA A 80 9.46 1.27 -2.40
N ILE A 81 9.32 1.63 -1.13
CA ILE A 81 9.93 2.85 -0.57
C ILE A 81 11.45 2.73 -0.58
N ALA A 82 12.01 1.62 -0.09
CA ALA A 82 13.45 1.37 -0.08
C ALA A 82 14.03 1.42 -1.51
N ALA A 83 13.36 0.81 -2.48
CA ALA A 83 13.77 0.83 -3.88
C ALA A 83 13.76 2.26 -4.47
N SER A 84 12.80 3.10 -4.08
CA SER A 84 12.75 4.51 -4.48
C SER A 84 13.92 5.30 -3.90
N VAL A 85 14.15 5.20 -2.58
CA VAL A 85 15.23 5.92 -1.90
C VAL A 85 16.61 5.50 -2.44
N LEU A 86 16.82 4.21 -2.67
CA LEU A 86 18.08 3.70 -3.24
C LEU A 86 18.29 4.14 -4.69
N ARG A 87 17.22 4.36 -5.47
CA ARG A 87 17.31 4.90 -6.83
C ARG A 87 17.74 6.36 -6.79
N ASP A 88 17.10 7.16 -5.95
CA ASP A 88 17.40 8.60 -5.81
C ASP A 88 18.82 8.85 -5.28
N TYR A 89 19.33 7.97 -4.40
CA TYR A 89 20.70 8.08 -3.89
C TYR A 89 21.79 7.79 -4.95
N ARG A 90 21.45 7.00 -5.97
CA ARG A 90 22.40 6.59 -7.03
C ARG A 90 22.48 7.57 -8.20
N THR A 91 21.63 8.60 -8.20
CA THR A 91 21.55 9.67 -9.21
C THR A 91 22.12 10.96 -8.67
#